data_AF-A0A077AZD0-F1
#
_entry.id   AF-A0A077AZD0-F1
#
_cell.length_a   1.000
_cell.length_b   1.000
_cell.length_c   1.000
_cell.angle_alpha   90.00
_cell.angle_beta   90.00
_cell.angle_gamma   90.00
#
_symmetry.space_group_name_H-M   'P 1'
#
loop_
_entity.id
_entity.type
_entity.pdbx_description
1 polymer ?
#
loop_
_entity_poly.entity_id
_entity_poly.type
_entity_poly.pdbx_seq_one_letter_code
_entity_poly.pdbx_strand_id
1 'polypeptide(L)'
;MKLSKALCLMLCLSSSSAVIADESYGDLSARIGDLEKRIGGQSASGEDFATQEDLESLKNQIKELRGRIEVLEHQSSKNSTATGTISTVSAATDSIDDCDAVAGDDAAEDDVEAILQDLATAPASGKEAARDKATEKAEKEAPTGILEKSDDNAQYDQAMALYKKKEYAEAEEAFRYYVKQYPKGKQITQAKLHIADCELATATETKQKGMAKTAAADFAAAYKANPKGSTGAQALLGMAQSIKLQGETKKACVVLKKLKADFPKEKSTMAKAKDLSKQYKCN
;
A
#
# COMPACT_ATOMS: atom_id res chain seq x y z
N MET A 1 51.90 55.86 -46.01
CA MET A 1 50.80 55.87 -47.02
C MET A 1 50.72 54.45 -47.58
N LYS A 2 49.68 53.63 -47.44
CA LYS A 2 48.26 53.82 -47.17
C LYS A 2 47.76 52.60 -46.38
N LEU A 3 47.12 52.84 -45.23
CA LEU A 3 46.09 51.95 -44.69
C LEU A 3 44.87 51.96 -45.62
N SER A 4 44.03 50.94 -45.50
CA SER A 4 42.64 50.88 -46.01
C SER A 4 42.49 50.31 -47.43
N LYS A 5 42.08 49.04 -47.50
CA LYS A 5 41.11 48.44 -48.46
C LYS A 5 41.09 46.90 -48.34
N ALA A 6 40.75 46.39 -47.16
CA ALA A 6 40.43 44.96 -46.96
C ALA A 6 39.09 44.78 -46.22
N LEU A 7 38.19 45.76 -46.34
CA LEU A 7 36.86 45.73 -45.75
C LEU A 7 35.89 46.33 -46.80
N CYS A 8 34.77 45.65 -47.06
CA CYS A 8 33.80 45.85 -48.16
C CYS A 8 34.09 45.12 -49.49
N LEU A 9 34.01 43.79 -49.47
CA LEU A 9 33.41 43.03 -50.57
C LEU A 9 32.06 42.46 -50.07
N MET A 10 31.11 43.37 -49.89
CA MET A 10 29.70 43.10 -49.61
C MET A 10 28.94 43.67 -50.81
N LEU A 11 28.45 42.81 -51.70
CA LEU A 11 27.09 42.86 -52.26
C LEU A 11 26.90 41.85 -53.42
N CYS A 12 25.85 41.04 -53.26
CA CYS A 12 25.02 40.46 -54.32
C CYS A 12 25.52 39.25 -55.12
N LEU A 13 25.55 38.08 -54.48
CA LEU A 13 24.99 36.86 -55.09
C LEU A 13 23.90 36.28 -54.18
N SER A 14 22.69 36.81 -54.35
CA SER A 14 21.44 36.18 -53.93
C SER A 14 21.03 35.15 -54.97
N SER A 15 20.88 33.88 -54.58
CA SER A 15 19.78 32.96 -54.98
C SER A 15 20.05 31.53 -54.50
N SER A 16 19.11 31.00 -53.73
CA SER A 16 18.82 29.56 -53.55
C SER A 16 19.84 28.72 -52.76
N SER A 17 19.68 28.74 -51.44
CA SER A 17 19.81 27.50 -50.66
C SER A 17 18.45 27.22 -50.07
N ALA A 18 17.74 26.29 -50.72
CA ALA A 18 16.54 25.70 -50.17
C ALA A 18 16.90 25.03 -48.84
N VAL A 19 16.03 25.31 -47.87
CA VAL A 19 15.92 24.65 -46.59
C VAL A 19 15.89 23.14 -46.79
N ILE A 20 16.83 22.43 -46.16
CA ILE A 20 16.65 21.02 -45.80
C ILE A 20 16.77 20.98 -44.28
N ALA A 21 15.66 21.27 -43.63
CA ALA A 21 15.43 21.01 -42.22
C ALA A 21 14.12 20.21 -42.16
N ASP A 22 14.23 18.88 -42.25
CA ASP A 22 13.20 17.92 -41.80
C ASP A 22 13.80 16.51 -41.89
N GLU A 23 13.78 15.66 -40.87
CA GLU A 23 12.59 14.84 -40.53
C GLU A 23 12.29 14.73 -39.02
N SER A 24 13.13 15.28 -38.14
CA SER A 24 12.95 15.05 -36.68
C SER A 24 12.12 16.11 -35.94
N TYR A 25 11.88 17.28 -36.54
CA TYR A 25 11.15 18.38 -35.89
C TYR A 25 9.66 18.42 -36.27
N GLY A 26 9.28 17.89 -37.45
CA GLY A 26 7.88 17.75 -37.87
C GLY A 26 7.07 16.81 -36.95
N ASP A 27 7.65 15.68 -36.54
CA ASP A 27 6.98 14.73 -35.63
C ASP A 27 6.77 15.31 -34.23
N LEU A 28 7.73 16.11 -33.73
CA LEU A 28 7.63 16.70 -32.41
C LEU A 28 6.59 17.83 -32.36
N SER A 29 6.50 18.65 -33.41
CA SER A 29 5.46 19.69 -33.51
C SER A 29 4.07 19.09 -33.72
N ALA A 30 3.96 17.96 -34.44
CA ALA A 30 2.70 17.23 -34.61
C ALA A 30 2.25 16.58 -33.29
N ARG A 31 3.19 16.03 -32.51
CA ARG A 31 2.93 15.47 -31.18
C ARG A 31 2.64 16.52 -30.12
N ILE A 32 3.29 17.67 -30.16
CA ILE A 32 2.96 18.81 -29.30
C ILE A 32 1.58 19.35 -29.68
N GLY A 33 1.24 19.45 -30.96
CA GLY A 33 -0.11 19.82 -31.40
C GLY A 33 -1.18 18.81 -30.94
N ASP A 34 -0.89 17.51 -30.98
CA ASP A 34 -1.81 16.47 -30.48
C ASP A 34 -1.90 16.46 -28.94
N LEU A 35 -0.80 16.76 -28.24
CA LEU A 35 -0.77 16.93 -26.79
C LEU A 35 -1.48 18.21 -26.35
N GLU A 36 -1.31 19.33 -27.04
CA GLU A 36 -2.05 20.58 -26.80
C GLU A 36 -3.54 20.40 -27.12
N LYS A 37 -3.89 19.55 -28.09
CA LYS A 37 -5.29 19.19 -28.38
C LYS A 37 -5.90 18.28 -27.32
N ARG A 38 -5.09 17.47 -26.63
CA ARG A 38 -5.50 16.62 -25.52
C ARG A 38 -5.47 17.32 -24.15
N ILE A 39 -4.61 18.32 -23.98
CA ILE A 39 -4.47 19.11 -22.74
C ILE A 39 -5.37 20.34 -22.76
N GLY A 40 -5.49 20.99 -23.92
CA GLY A 40 -6.27 22.22 -24.13
C GLY A 40 -7.73 21.97 -24.48
N GLY A 41 -8.37 20.98 -23.85
CA GLY A 41 -9.78 20.64 -24.03
C GLY A 41 -10.66 21.85 -24.33
N GLN A 42 -10.95 22.05 -25.62
CA GLN A 42 -11.94 22.98 -26.13
C GLN A 42 -12.76 22.23 -27.17
N SER A 43 -13.83 21.59 -26.70
CA SER A 43 -15.09 21.67 -27.43
C SER A 43 -15.81 22.94 -26.97
N ALA A 44 -16.32 23.68 -27.95
CA ALA A 44 -16.85 25.02 -27.82
C ALA A 44 -18.26 25.04 -27.20
N SER A 45 -18.33 24.83 -25.89
CA SER A 45 -19.41 25.31 -25.00
C SER A 45 -19.09 24.79 -23.60
N GLY A 46 -18.69 25.68 -22.70
CA GLY A 46 -18.35 25.31 -21.33
C GLY A 46 -19.53 24.64 -20.64
N GLU A 47 -19.27 23.46 -20.07
CA GLU A 47 -19.90 22.81 -18.91
C GLU A 47 -19.55 21.31 -18.95
N ASP A 48 -18.37 20.93 -18.45
CA ASP A 48 -18.16 19.56 -17.94
C ASP A 48 -18.47 19.59 -16.44
N PHE A 49 -19.76 19.78 -16.13
CA PHE A 49 -20.30 19.16 -14.92
C PHE A 49 -20.24 17.66 -15.17
N ALA A 50 -19.77 16.88 -14.18
CA ALA A 50 -20.00 15.44 -14.15
C ALA A 50 -21.45 15.20 -14.59
N THR A 51 -21.63 14.51 -15.72
CA THR A 51 -22.95 14.45 -16.35
C THR A 51 -23.92 13.83 -15.36
N GLN A 52 -25.21 14.17 -15.43
CA GLN A 52 -26.18 13.56 -14.53
C GLN A 52 -26.17 12.03 -14.63
N GLU A 53 -25.80 11.51 -15.80
CA GLU A 53 -25.55 10.10 -16.06
C GLU A 53 -24.31 9.56 -15.32
N ASP A 54 -23.21 10.31 -15.25
CA ASP A 54 -22.03 9.94 -14.44
C ASP A 54 -22.34 9.95 -12.94
N LEU A 55 -23.12 10.93 -12.48
CA LEU A 55 -23.56 11.02 -11.09
C LEU A 55 -24.50 9.88 -10.70
N GLU A 56 -25.39 9.48 -11.61
CA GLU A 56 -26.26 8.32 -11.45
C GLU A 56 -25.49 7.00 -11.51
N SER A 57 -24.54 6.88 -12.43
CA SER A 57 -23.61 5.75 -12.51
C SER A 57 -22.80 5.60 -11.22
N LEU A 58 -22.24 6.69 -10.71
CA LEU A 58 -21.48 6.69 -9.47
C LEU A 58 -22.34 6.36 -8.24
N LYS A 59 -23.58 6.89 -8.18
CA LYS A 59 -24.55 6.53 -7.13
C LYS A 59 -24.92 5.05 -7.18
N ASN A 60 -25.11 4.50 -8.38
CA ASN A 60 -25.41 3.09 -8.57
C ASN A 60 -24.23 2.20 -8.18
N GLN A 61 -23.00 2.60 -8.53
CA GLN A 61 -21.78 1.91 -8.11
C GLN A 61 -21.61 1.94 -6.58
N ILE A 62 -21.83 3.07 -5.92
CA ILE A 62 -21.77 3.15 -4.45
C ILE A 62 -22.85 2.27 -3.81
N LYS A 63 -24.05 2.22 -4.38
CA LYS A 63 -25.14 1.35 -3.88
C LYS A 63 -24.80 -0.13 -4.04
N GLU A 64 -24.24 -0.51 -5.18
CA GLU A 64 -23.81 -1.88 -5.45
C GLU A 64 -22.65 -2.29 -4.55
N LEU A 65 -21.63 -1.44 -4.38
CA LEU A 65 -20.52 -1.69 -3.48
C LEU A 65 -20.98 -1.86 -2.03
N ARG A 66 -21.97 -1.08 -1.58
CA ARG A 66 -22.59 -1.27 -0.26
C ARG A 66 -23.31 -2.61 -0.14
N GLY A 67 -24.07 -3.01 -1.15
CA GLY A 67 -24.73 -4.32 -1.16
C GLY A 67 -23.71 -5.48 -1.15
N ARG A 68 -22.61 -5.35 -1.89
CA ARG A 68 -21.53 -6.35 -1.89
C ARG A 68 -20.81 -6.42 -0.54
N ILE A 69 -20.60 -5.29 0.13
CA ILE A 69 -20.07 -5.27 1.51
C ILE A 69 -21.02 -6.00 2.45
N GLU A 70 -22.32 -5.72 2.40
CA GLU A 70 -23.32 -6.35 3.27
C GLU A 70 -23.40 -7.88 3.07
N VAL A 71 -23.32 -8.34 1.82
CA VAL A 71 -23.25 -9.78 1.49
C VAL A 71 -21.95 -10.40 2.00
N LEU A 72 -20.81 -9.72 1.84
CA LEU A 72 -19.51 -10.21 2.33
C LEU A 72 -19.46 -10.24 3.87
N GLU A 73 -20.03 -9.26 4.55
CA GLU A 73 -20.16 -9.23 6.01
C GLU A 73 -21.08 -10.36 6.50
N HIS A 74 -22.21 -10.59 5.83
CA HIS A 74 -23.12 -11.68 6.18
C HIS A 74 -22.47 -13.06 5.93
N GLN A 75 -21.66 -13.21 4.87
CA GLN A 75 -20.89 -14.43 4.61
C GLN A 75 -19.80 -14.64 5.66
N SER A 76 -19.10 -13.58 6.08
CA SER A 76 -18.10 -13.64 7.16
C SER A 76 -18.72 -14.02 8.52
N SER A 77 -19.91 -13.49 8.82
CA SER A 77 -20.70 -13.85 10.02
C SER A 77 -21.19 -15.32 10.01
N LYS A 78 -21.62 -15.82 8.86
CA LYS A 78 -21.99 -17.24 8.69
C LYS A 78 -20.79 -18.18 8.82
N ASN A 79 -19.63 -17.79 8.30
CA ASN A 79 -18.42 -18.60 8.37
C ASN A 79 -17.80 -18.66 9.78
N SER A 80 -18.01 -17.63 10.61
CA SER A 80 -17.60 -17.63 12.02
C SER A 80 -18.52 -18.47 12.92
N THR A 81 -19.79 -18.64 12.55
CA THR A 81 -20.74 -19.51 13.28
C THR A 81 -20.52 -21.00 12.97
N ALA A 82 -20.02 -21.34 11.78
CA ALA A 82 -19.71 -22.72 11.40
C ALA A 82 -18.46 -23.31 12.10
N THR A 83 -17.51 -22.46 12.52
CA THR A 83 -16.29 -22.89 13.24
C THR A 83 -16.56 -23.23 14.72
N GLY A 84 -17.74 -22.92 15.26
CA GLY A 84 -18.14 -23.26 16.63
C GLY A 84 -18.64 -24.70 16.84
N THR A 85 -18.68 -25.55 15.80
CA THR A 85 -19.20 -26.93 15.89
C THR A 85 -18.15 -28.02 15.68
N ILE A 86 -16.87 -27.66 15.55
CA ILE A 86 -15.75 -28.63 15.52
C ILE A 86 -15.00 -28.55 16.87
N SER A 87 -15.71 -28.92 17.93
CA SER A 87 -15.14 -29.16 19.27
C SER A 87 -15.95 -30.22 20.00
N THR A 88 -16.18 -31.37 19.35
CA THR A 88 -16.77 -32.56 19.99
C THR A 88 -16.23 -33.86 19.36
N VAL A 89 -14.91 -34.00 19.25
CA VAL A 89 -14.27 -35.33 19.13
C VAL A 89 -12.83 -35.24 19.65
N SER A 90 -12.68 -35.07 20.96
CA SER A 90 -11.50 -35.54 21.70
C SER A 90 -11.74 -35.37 23.20
N ALA A 91 -12.52 -36.28 23.79
CA ALA A 91 -12.49 -36.54 25.22
C ALA A 91 -13.08 -37.93 25.50
N ALA A 92 -12.22 -38.93 25.53
CA ALA A 92 -12.44 -40.16 26.26
C ALA A 92 -11.09 -40.60 26.84
N THR A 93 -10.74 -40.07 28.01
CA THR A 93 -10.00 -40.77 29.07
C THR A 93 -10.18 -40.01 30.37
N ASP A 94 -10.99 -40.64 31.23
CA ASP A 94 -11.04 -40.66 32.70
C ASP A 94 -10.49 -39.51 33.55
N SER A 95 -11.43 -38.83 34.21
CA SER A 95 -11.67 -38.83 35.67
C SER A 95 -10.48 -38.67 36.62
N ILE A 96 -10.35 -37.48 37.24
CA ILE A 96 -10.21 -37.32 38.71
C ILE A 96 -10.93 -36.02 39.14
N ASP A 97 -11.86 -36.18 40.07
CA ASP A 97 -12.47 -35.17 40.96
C ASP A 97 -11.49 -34.12 41.51
N ASP A 98 -11.90 -32.85 41.53
CA ASP A 98 -12.12 -32.12 42.79
C ASP A 98 -12.86 -30.81 42.50
N CYS A 99 -13.93 -30.57 43.26
CA CYS A 99 -14.75 -29.36 43.20
C CYS A 99 -14.35 -28.44 44.37
N ASP A 100 -13.85 -27.25 44.08
CA ASP A 100 -14.03 -26.11 44.98
C ASP A 100 -14.13 -24.79 44.20
N ALA A 101 -15.02 -23.94 44.68
CA ALA A 101 -15.48 -22.73 44.04
C ALA A 101 -14.61 -21.53 44.38
N VAL A 102 -14.27 -20.69 43.39
CA VAL A 102 -14.14 -19.23 43.59
C VAL A 102 -14.41 -18.48 42.29
N ALA A 103 -15.21 -17.43 42.43
CA ALA A 103 -15.47 -16.39 41.44
C ALA A 103 -14.18 -15.69 40.99
N GLY A 104 -14.13 -15.23 39.73
CA GLY A 104 -13.04 -14.41 39.22
C GLY A 104 -13.08 -14.19 37.71
N ASP A 105 -13.90 -13.23 37.29
CA ASP A 105 -13.85 -12.57 35.99
C ASP A 105 -12.57 -11.71 35.95
N ASP A 106 -11.44 -12.24 35.49
CA ASP A 106 -10.23 -11.50 35.04
C ASP A 106 -9.05 -12.47 34.83
N ALA A 107 -8.67 -12.78 33.58
CA ALA A 107 -7.32 -13.22 33.16
C ALA A 107 -7.27 -13.56 31.65
N ALA A 108 -7.35 -12.56 30.77
CA ALA A 108 -6.99 -12.73 29.36
C ALA A 108 -6.52 -11.41 28.73
N GLU A 109 -5.58 -10.70 29.38
CA GLU A 109 -5.16 -9.35 28.93
C GLU A 109 -3.63 -9.13 28.84
N ASP A 110 -2.77 -10.14 28.96
CA ASP A 110 -1.30 -9.94 28.89
C ASP A 110 -0.58 -10.76 27.81
N ASP A 111 -1.28 -11.58 27.02
CA ASP A 111 -0.61 -12.45 26.04
C ASP A 111 -0.53 -11.83 24.64
N VAL A 112 0.61 -11.21 24.34
CA VAL A 112 0.89 -10.70 22.99
C VAL A 112 1.05 -11.85 21.99
N GLU A 113 1.42 -13.05 22.44
CA GLU A 113 1.53 -14.21 21.56
C GLU A 113 0.15 -14.65 21.08
N ALA A 114 -0.88 -14.58 21.94
CA ALA A 114 -2.27 -14.78 21.53
C ALA A 114 -2.71 -13.75 20.47
N ILE A 115 -2.35 -12.48 20.63
CA ILE A 115 -2.64 -11.43 19.62
C ILE A 115 -1.93 -11.74 18.29
N LEU A 116 -0.66 -12.17 18.35
CA LEU A 116 0.12 -12.55 17.17
C LEU A 116 -0.41 -13.84 16.51
N GLN A 117 -0.95 -14.77 17.28
CA GLN A 117 -1.56 -16.02 16.81
C GLN A 117 -2.89 -15.73 16.10
N ASP A 118 -3.77 -14.95 16.73
CA ASP A 118 -5.06 -14.53 16.18
C ASP A 118 -4.90 -13.79 14.84
N LEU A 119 -3.92 -12.87 14.77
CA LEU A 119 -3.62 -12.11 13.56
C LEU A 119 -3.00 -12.99 12.47
N ALA A 120 -2.32 -14.09 12.82
CA ALA A 120 -1.74 -15.03 11.86
C ALA A 120 -2.74 -16.04 11.29
N THR A 121 -3.88 -16.25 11.96
CA THR A 121 -5.00 -17.07 11.44
C THR A 121 -5.95 -16.31 10.51
N ALA A 122 -5.71 -15.01 10.26
CA ALA A 122 -6.45 -14.26 9.25
C ALA A 122 -6.07 -14.75 7.84
N PRO A 123 -7.03 -15.16 7.00
CA PRO A 123 -6.70 -15.69 5.68
C PRO A 123 -6.10 -14.58 4.83
N ALA A 124 -4.89 -14.80 4.32
CA ALA A 124 -4.39 -14.09 3.14
C ALA A 124 -5.36 -14.42 1.99
N SER A 125 -6.30 -13.51 1.72
CA SER A 125 -7.33 -13.75 0.71
C SER A 125 -6.69 -13.78 -0.67
N GLY A 126 -6.57 -15.00 -1.20
CA GLY A 126 -6.25 -15.29 -2.59
C GLY A 126 -7.14 -14.50 -3.55
N LYS A 127 -6.48 -13.66 -4.34
CA LYS A 127 -7.04 -13.02 -5.55
C LYS A 127 -6.18 -13.33 -6.77
N GLU A 128 -5.50 -14.48 -6.76
CA GLU A 128 -4.48 -14.79 -7.76
C GLU A 128 -5.05 -15.44 -9.03
N ALA A 129 -6.18 -16.15 -8.99
CA ALA A 129 -6.60 -16.97 -10.14
C ALA A 129 -7.44 -16.26 -11.23
N ALA A 130 -7.79 -14.98 -11.08
CA ALA A 130 -8.70 -14.30 -12.03
C ALA A 130 -8.06 -13.14 -12.83
N ARG A 131 -6.77 -12.82 -12.61
CA ARG A 131 -6.07 -11.76 -13.34
C ARG A 131 -5.06 -12.28 -14.37
N ASP A 132 -4.73 -13.57 -14.35
CA ASP A 132 -3.70 -14.14 -15.23
C ASP A 132 -4.10 -14.14 -16.72
N LYS A 133 -5.39 -14.15 -17.05
CA LYS A 133 -5.86 -14.15 -18.46
C LYS A 133 -5.98 -12.77 -19.11
N ALA A 134 -5.80 -11.68 -18.36
CA ALA A 134 -5.86 -10.32 -18.91
C ALA A 134 -4.48 -9.71 -19.19
N THR A 135 -3.41 -10.27 -18.60
CA THR A 135 -2.04 -9.72 -18.72
C THR A 135 -1.24 -10.35 -19.87
N GLU A 136 -1.60 -11.56 -20.31
CA GLU A 136 -0.91 -12.25 -21.42
C GLU A 136 -1.07 -11.55 -22.78
N LYS A 137 -2.13 -10.74 -22.95
CA LYS A 137 -2.37 -9.98 -24.20
C LYS A 137 -1.68 -8.61 -24.21
N ALA A 138 -1.37 -8.02 -23.06
CA ALA A 138 -0.69 -6.73 -22.97
C ALA A 138 0.84 -6.84 -23.06
N GLU A 139 1.39 -8.02 -22.80
CA GLU A 139 2.85 -8.28 -22.84
C GLU A 139 3.38 -8.51 -24.27
N LYS A 140 2.50 -8.73 -25.26
CA LYS A 140 2.88 -9.09 -26.64
C LYS A 140 2.94 -7.91 -27.64
N GLU A 141 2.53 -6.71 -27.25
CA GLU A 141 2.47 -5.53 -28.13
C GLU A 141 3.26 -4.32 -27.63
N ALA A 142 4.04 -4.45 -26.55
CA ALA A 142 4.96 -3.40 -26.12
C ALA A 142 6.28 -3.50 -26.94
N PRO A 143 6.82 -2.38 -27.47
CA PRO A 143 8.09 -2.40 -28.16
C PRO A 143 9.17 -2.88 -27.18
N THR A 144 9.91 -3.91 -27.57
CA THR A 144 11.15 -4.37 -26.94
C THR A 144 12.25 -3.32 -27.15
N GLY A 145 12.06 -2.13 -26.61
CA GLY A 145 13.18 -1.34 -26.14
C GLY A 145 13.68 -2.04 -24.89
N ILE A 146 14.96 -2.34 -24.85
CA ILE A 146 15.66 -2.92 -23.70
C ILE A 146 15.48 -1.94 -22.53
N LEU A 147 14.38 -2.08 -21.78
CA LEU A 147 14.37 -1.67 -20.38
C LEU A 147 15.21 -2.73 -19.71
N GLU A 148 16.50 -2.44 -19.62
CA GLU A 148 17.44 -3.19 -18.80
C GLU A 148 16.71 -3.55 -17.52
N LYS A 149 16.73 -4.84 -17.19
CA LYS A 149 16.28 -5.43 -15.92
C LYS A 149 16.42 -4.38 -14.81
N SER A 150 15.32 -3.69 -14.51
CA SER A 150 15.34 -2.51 -13.65
C SER A 150 16.08 -2.89 -12.37
N ASP A 151 17.07 -2.11 -11.98
CA ASP A 151 17.82 -2.37 -10.76
C ASP A 151 16.79 -2.49 -9.60
N ASP A 152 16.91 -3.55 -8.80
CA ASP A 152 16.13 -3.76 -7.56
C ASP A 152 15.97 -2.44 -6.79
N ASN A 153 17.07 -1.68 -6.68
CA ASN A 153 17.08 -0.39 -5.99
C ASN A 153 16.20 0.65 -6.70
N ALA A 154 16.22 0.73 -8.02
CA ALA A 154 15.42 1.70 -8.78
C ALA A 154 13.91 1.43 -8.62
N GLN A 155 13.51 0.16 -8.61
CA GLN A 155 12.10 -0.20 -8.39
C GLN A 155 11.64 0.13 -6.96
N TYR A 156 12.49 -0.12 -5.96
CA TYR A 156 12.21 0.23 -4.58
C TYR A 156 12.14 1.75 -4.37
N ASP A 157 13.07 2.50 -4.97
CA ASP A 157 13.13 3.96 -4.87
C ASP A 157 11.92 4.63 -5.52
N GLN A 158 11.39 4.07 -6.61
CA GLN A 158 10.13 4.51 -7.20
C GLN A 158 8.97 4.36 -6.20
N ALA A 159 8.83 3.20 -5.57
CA ALA A 159 7.79 2.96 -4.56
C ALA A 159 7.94 3.92 -3.35
N MET A 160 9.18 4.15 -2.91
CA MET A 160 9.49 5.12 -1.87
C MET A 160 9.14 6.57 -2.26
N ALA A 161 9.27 6.94 -3.53
CA ALA A 161 8.89 8.27 -4.00
C ALA A 161 7.38 8.50 -3.87
N LEU A 162 6.56 7.50 -4.25
CA LEU A 162 5.10 7.51 -4.07
C LEU A 162 4.75 7.58 -2.57
N TYR A 163 5.39 6.75 -1.75
CA TYR A 163 5.19 6.74 -0.30
C TYR A 163 5.48 8.11 0.34
N LYS A 164 6.58 8.76 -0.05
CA LYS A 164 6.93 10.11 0.43
C LYS A 164 5.93 11.19 0.00
N LYS A 165 5.30 11.00 -1.16
CA LYS A 165 4.20 11.86 -1.65
C LYS A 165 2.86 11.58 -0.98
N LYS A 166 2.77 10.53 -0.14
CA LYS A 166 1.53 10.04 0.49
C LYS A 166 0.51 9.47 -0.51
N GLU A 167 0.98 9.06 -1.68
CA GLU A 167 0.21 8.33 -2.68
C GLU A 167 0.21 6.85 -2.25
N TYR A 168 -0.49 6.55 -1.14
CA TYR A 168 -0.34 5.27 -0.44
C TYR A 168 -0.87 4.07 -1.25
N ALA A 169 -1.93 4.26 -2.03
CA ALA A 169 -2.47 3.20 -2.87
C ALA A 169 -1.48 2.81 -3.97
N GLU A 170 -0.92 3.79 -4.68
CA GLU A 170 0.07 3.61 -5.71
C GLU A 170 1.40 3.09 -5.13
N ALA A 171 1.80 3.59 -3.96
CA ALA A 171 2.98 3.12 -3.25
C ALA A 171 2.86 1.65 -2.85
N GLU A 172 1.70 1.24 -2.31
CA GLU A 172 1.43 -0.16 -1.95
C GLU A 172 1.57 -1.08 -3.17
N GLU A 173 0.95 -0.71 -4.30
CA GLU A 173 1.06 -1.48 -5.54
C GLU A 173 2.51 -1.58 -6.01
N ALA A 174 3.27 -0.49 -5.95
CA ALA A 174 4.68 -0.46 -6.33
C ALA A 174 5.55 -1.32 -5.40
N PHE A 175 5.31 -1.31 -4.09
CA PHE A 175 6.01 -2.19 -3.15
C PHE A 175 5.63 -3.66 -3.32
N ARG A 176 4.35 -3.97 -3.58
CA ARG A 176 3.92 -5.35 -3.86
C ARG A 176 4.56 -5.87 -5.15
N TYR A 177 4.65 -5.02 -6.17
CA TYR A 177 5.38 -5.35 -7.39
C TYR A 177 6.86 -5.63 -7.09
N TYR A 178 7.52 -4.76 -6.32
CA TYR A 178 8.91 -4.99 -5.88
C TYR A 178 9.08 -6.33 -5.15
N VAL A 179 8.21 -6.64 -4.20
CA VAL A 179 8.26 -7.90 -3.44
C VAL A 179 8.08 -9.13 -4.33
N LYS A 180 7.23 -9.04 -5.36
CA LYS A 180 7.00 -10.11 -6.32
C LYS A 180 8.19 -10.31 -7.27
N GLN A 181 8.74 -9.23 -7.80
CA GLN A 181 9.83 -9.29 -8.80
C GLN A 181 11.20 -9.59 -8.19
N TYR A 182 11.44 -9.11 -6.96
CA TYR A 182 12.74 -9.20 -6.31
C TYR A 182 12.66 -9.93 -4.97
N PRO A 183 12.17 -11.18 -4.87
CA PRO A 183 11.90 -11.84 -3.59
C PRO A 183 13.12 -12.05 -2.68
N LYS A 184 14.34 -11.90 -3.23
CA LYS A 184 15.62 -11.95 -2.49
C LYS A 184 16.32 -10.59 -2.44
N GLY A 185 15.60 -9.52 -2.77
CA GLY A 185 16.11 -8.17 -2.81
C GLY A 185 16.48 -7.67 -1.43
N LYS A 186 17.45 -6.76 -1.39
CA LYS A 186 18.01 -6.25 -0.12
C LYS A 186 16.94 -5.55 0.72
N GLN A 187 15.97 -4.91 0.07
CA GLN A 187 14.93 -4.13 0.73
C GLN A 187 13.62 -4.88 0.92
N ILE A 188 13.58 -6.20 0.73
CA ILE A 188 12.32 -6.97 0.83
C ILE A 188 11.67 -6.85 2.20
N THR A 189 12.46 -6.94 3.27
CA THR A 189 11.96 -6.75 4.63
C THR A 189 11.38 -5.35 4.82
N GLN A 190 12.04 -4.32 4.30
CA GLN A 190 11.60 -2.93 4.42
C GLN A 190 10.37 -2.64 3.54
N ALA A 191 10.31 -3.21 2.34
CA ALA A 191 9.19 -3.09 1.42
C ALA A 191 7.91 -3.71 2.01
N LYS A 192 8.02 -4.90 2.63
CA LYS A 192 6.89 -5.53 3.32
C LYS A 192 6.38 -4.67 4.48
N LEU A 193 7.28 -4.04 5.23
CA LEU A 193 6.90 -3.11 6.28
C LEU A 193 6.16 -1.88 5.70
N HIS A 194 6.65 -1.34 4.58
CA HIS A 194 6.00 -0.20 3.93
C HIS A 194 4.66 -0.52 3.28
N ILE A 195 4.42 -1.77 2.85
CA ILE A 195 3.08 -2.22 2.45
C ILE A 195 2.11 -2.05 3.64
N ALA A 196 2.46 -2.56 4.81
CA ALA A 196 1.64 -2.42 6.01
C ALA A 196 1.48 -0.95 6.45
N ASP A 197 2.52 -0.12 6.30
CA ASP A 197 2.42 1.33 6.53
C ASP A 197 1.41 2.01 5.58
N CYS A 198 1.41 1.65 4.30
CA CYS A 198 0.46 2.16 3.32
C CYS A 198 -0.97 1.73 3.68
N GLU A 199 -1.18 0.44 3.99
CA GLU A 199 -2.48 -0.08 4.41
C GLU A 199 -3.01 0.63 5.66
N LEU A 200 -2.16 0.86 6.66
CA LEU A 200 -2.52 1.61 7.86
C LEU A 200 -2.87 3.07 7.54
N ALA A 201 -2.12 3.72 6.66
CA ALA A 201 -2.39 5.09 6.25
C ALA A 201 -3.74 5.20 5.53
N THR A 202 -4.00 4.32 4.54
CA THR A 202 -5.28 4.24 3.84
C THR A 202 -6.43 3.88 4.79
N ALA A 203 -6.22 2.94 5.72
CA ALA A 203 -7.21 2.61 6.74
C ALA A 203 -7.54 3.81 7.64
N THR A 204 -6.54 4.64 7.97
CA THR A 204 -6.71 5.83 8.79
C THR A 204 -7.52 6.90 8.06
N GLU A 205 -7.22 7.14 6.78
CA GLU A 205 -7.90 8.13 5.94
C GLU A 205 -9.36 7.74 5.67
N THR A 206 -9.58 6.47 5.33
CA THR A 206 -10.91 5.93 5.01
C THR A 206 -11.72 5.53 6.24
N LYS A 207 -11.08 5.50 7.42
CA LYS A 207 -11.64 5.00 8.69
C LYS A 207 -12.15 3.56 8.58
N GLN A 208 -11.56 2.75 7.71
CA GLN A 208 -11.97 1.37 7.49
C GLN A 208 -11.30 0.43 8.49
N LYS A 209 -12.08 -0.04 9.47
CA LYS A 209 -11.62 -1.02 10.47
C LYS A 209 -11.16 -2.35 9.85
N GLY A 210 -11.78 -2.76 8.75
CA GLY A 210 -11.38 -3.97 8.00
C GLY A 210 -9.95 -3.86 7.46
N MET A 211 -9.61 -2.74 6.82
CA MET A 211 -8.24 -2.48 6.35
C MET A 211 -7.26 -2.35 7.52
N ALA A 212 -7.67 -1.73 8.62
CA ALA A 212 -6.85 -1.67 9.83
C ALA A 212 -6.55 -3.07 10.41
N LYS A 213 -7.45 -4.05 10.21
CA LYS A 213 -7.21 -5.44 10.59
C LYS A 213 -6.18 -6.11 9.69
N THR A 214 -6.25 -5.87 8.37
CA THR A 214 -5.24 -6.33 7.41
C THR A 214 -3.86 -5.76 7.76
N ALA A 215 -3.76 -4.44 7.97
CA ALA A 215 -2.51 -3.79 8.35
C ALA A 215 -1.92 -4.37 9.64
N ALA A 216 -2.76 -4.63 10.67
CA ALA A 216 -2.30 -5.26 11.89
C ALA A 216 -1.70 -6.66 11.66
N ALA A 217 -2.32 -7.46 10.77
CA ALA A 217 -1.83 -8.79 10.42
C ALA A 217 -0.51 -8.73 9.63
N ASP A 218 -0.38 -7.79 8.69
CA ASP A 218 0.85 -7.62 7.90
C ASP A 218 2.00 -7.11 8.78
N PHE A 219 1.74 -6.21 9.72
CA PHE A 219 2.73 -5.84 10.75
C PHE A 219 3.11 -7.01 11.66
N ALA A 220 2.14 -7.83 12.08
CA ALA A 220 2.42 -9.03 12.87
C ALA A 220 3.33 -10.00 12.08
N ALA A 221 3.04 -10.23 10.80
CA ALA A 221 3.88 -11.05 9.93
C ALA A 221 5.29 -10.46 9.76
N ALA A 222 5.40 -9.13 9.58
CA ALA A 222 6.69 -8.44 9.50
C ALA A 222 7.51 -8.59 10.79
N TYR A 223 6.86 -8.49 11.96
CA TYR A 223 7.50 -8.73 13.25
C TYR A 223 7.95 -10.19 13.41
N LYS A 224 7.10 -11.17 13.08
CA LYS A 224 7.46 -12.60 13.14
C LYS A 224 8.66 -12.91 12.25
N ALA A 225 8.73 -12.31 11.06
CA ALA A 225 9.84 -12.48 10.14
C ALA A 225 11.12 -11.78 10.65
N ASN A 226 11.00 -10.65 11.35
CA ASN A 226 12.13 -9.85 11.82
C ASN A 226 11.89 -9.36 13.26
N PRO A 227 12.02 -10.24 14.27
CA PRO A 227 11.64 -9.92 15.65
C PRO A 227 12.65 -9.03 16.39
N LYS A 228 13.71 -8.58 15.71
CA LYS A 228 14.82 -7.82 16.30
C LYS A 228 15.16 -6.60 15.45
N GLY A 229 15.86 -5.65 16.05
CA GLY A 229 16.31 -4.43 15.39
C GLY A 229 15.19 -3.45 15.06
N SER A 230 15.53 -2.42 14.28
CA SER A 230 14.63 -1.29 14.01
C SER A 230 13.34 -1.69 13.30
N THR A 231 13.41 -2.61 12.33
CA THR A 231 12.22 -3.12 11.61
C THR A 231 11.24 -3.82 12.55
N GLY A 232 11.72 -4.68 13.46
CA GLY A 232 10.85 -5.35 14.43
C GLY A 232 10.16 -4.35 15.37
N ALA A 233 10.88 -3.32 15.81
CA ALA A 233 10.32 -2.25 16.62
C ALA A 233 9.24 -1.46 15.85
N GLN A 234 9.50 -1.12 14.58
CA GLN A 234 8.54 -0.42 13.72
C GLN A 234 7.31 -1.27 13.45
N ALA A 235 7.48 -2.58 13.25
CA ALA A 235 6.38 -3.52 13.05
C ALA A 235 5.45 -3.56 14.28
N LEU A 236 5.99 -3.67 15.50
CA LEU A 236 5.15 -3.60 16.71
C LEU A 236 4.47 -2.23 16.86
N LEU A 237 5.12 -1.14 16.47
CA LEU A 237 4.53 0.20 16.55
C LEU A 237 3.32 0.30 15.61
N GLY A 238 3.50 -0.10 14.35
CA GLY A 238 2.44 -0.11 13.34
C GLY A 238 1.31 -1.06 13.69
N MET A 239 1.62 -2.23 14.26
CA MET A 239 0.62 -3.17 14.76
C MET A 239 -0.25 -2.55 15.85
N ALA A 240 0.35 -1.88 16.85
CA ALA A 240 -0.40 -1.20 17.90
C ALA A 240 -1.31 -0.08 17.35
N GLN A 241 -0.81 0.72 16.40
CA GLN A 241 -1.60 1.77 15.74
C GLN A 241 -2.79 1.19 14.98
N SER A 242 -2.57 0.10 14.25
CA SER A 242 -3.58 -0.61 13.48
C SER A 242 -4.67 -1.20 14.37
N ILE A 243 -4.28 -1.86 15.47
CA ILE A 243 -5.20 -2.41 16.48
C ILE A 243 -6.00 -1.28 17.16
N LYS A 244 -5.35 -0.15 17.46
CA LYS A 244 -6.06 1.01 18.02
C LYS A 244 -7.15 1.54 17.09
N LEU A 245 -6.88 1.58 15.78
CA LEU A 245 -7.82 2.05 14.76
C LEU A 245 -9.04 1.12 14.62
N GLN A 246 -8.88 -0.18 14.88
CA GLN A 246 -9.99 -1.13 14.97
C GLN A 246 -10.92 -0.83 16.17
N GLY A 247 -10.39 -0.15 17.19
CA GLY A 247 -11.06 0.17 18.45
C GLY A 247 -10.56 -0.63 19.64
N GLU A 248 -9.66 -1.59 19.41
CA GLU A 248 -9.15 -2.54 20.42
C GLU A 248 -8.01 -1.93 21.24
N THR A 249 -8.32 -0.83 21.94
CA THR A 249 -7.32 0.01 22.64
C THR A 249 -6.51 -0.78 23.67
N LYS A 250 -7.13 -1.70 24.40
CA LYS A 250 -6.43 -2.53 25.40
C LYS A 250 -5.35 -3.41 24.75
N LYS A 251 -5.70 -4.13 23.67
CA LYS A 251 -4.74 -4.92 22.88
C LYS A 251 -3.61 -4.05 22.32
N ALA A 252 -3.93 -2.85 21.83
CA ALA A 252 -2.89 -1.90 21.37
C ALA A 252 -1.91 -1.54 22.50
N CYS A 253 -2.40 -1.33 23.74
CA CYS A 253 -1.55 -1.06 24.89
C CYS A 253 -0.64 -2.24 25.26
N VAL A 254 -1.14 -3.47 25.19
CA VAL A 254 -0.37 -4.70 25.40
C VAL A 254 0.80 -4.77 24.40
N VAL A 255 0.53 -4.48 23.13
CA VAL A 255 1.57 -4.44 22.08
C VAL A 255 2.60 -3.33 22.34
N LEU A 256 2.17 -2.14 22.74
CA LEU A 256 3.09 -1.04 23.09
C LEU A 256 3.95 -1.38 24.32
N LYS A 257 3.42 -2.12 25.29
CA LYS A 257 4.17 -2.63 26.46
C LYS A 257 5.27 -3.60 26.00
N LYS A 258 4.95 -4.54 25.11
CA LYS A 258 5.94 -5.45 24.50
C LYS A 258 7.02 -4.69 23.74
N LEU A 259 6.64 -3.72 22.91
CA LEU A 259 7.59 -2.89 22.17
C LEU A 259 8.61 -2.24 23.12
N LYS A 260 8.13 -1.68 24.24
CA LYS A 260 9.01 -1.06 25.23
C LYS A 260 9.94 -2.05 25.92
N ALA A 261 9.49 -3.27 26.16
CA ALA A 261 10.28 -4.32 26.79
C ALA A 261 11.34 -4.90 25.84
N ASP A 262 10.97 -5.17 24.59
CA ASP A 262 11.82 -5.86 23.62
C ASP A 262 12.80 -4.91 22.91
N PHE A 263 12.46 -3.62 22.77
CA PHE A 263 13.22 -2.64 21.99
C PHE A 263 13.63 -1.36 22.76
N PRO A 264 14.16 -1.44 23.99
CA PRO A 264 14.48 -0.25 24.80
C PRO A 264 15.57 0.64 24.16
N LYS A 265 16.36 0.09 23.23
CA LYS A 265 17.46 0.80 22.55
C LYS A 265 17.01 1.55 21.29
N GLU A 266 15.83 1.27 20.75
CA GLU A 266 15.30 1.90 19.53
C GLU A 266 14.66 3.27 19.84
N LYS A 267 15.50 4.27 20.15
CA LYS A 267 15.06 5.57 20.69
C LYS A 267 13.94 6.25 19.90
N SER A 268 14.02 6.27 18.57
CA SER A 268 13.03 6.91 17.69
C SER A 268 11.66 6.24 17.82
N THR A 269 11.63 4.91 17.72
CA THR A 269 10.40 4.12 17.85
C THR A 269 9.85 4.17 19.27
N MET A 270 10.72 4.14 20.28
CA MET A 270 10.35 4.24 21.69
C MET A 270 9.72 5.58 22.05
N ALA A 271 10.20 6.69 21.49
CA ALA A 271 9.59 8.00 21.67
C ALA A 271 8.13 7.99 21.18
N LYS A 272 7.90 7.51 19.95
CA LYS A 272 6.56 7.35 19.40
C LYS A 272 5.68 6.43 20.25
N ALA A 273 6.21 5.27 20.66
CA ALA A 273 5.47 4.32 21.48
C ALA A 273 5.04 4.92 22.83
N LYS A 274 5.90 5.75 23.45
CA LYS A 274 5.58 6.47 24.70
C LYS A 274 4.45 7.48 24.48
N ASP A 275 4.49 8.23 23.38
CA ASP A 275 3.44 9.21 23.06
C ASP A 275 2.11 8.52 22.75
N LEU A 276 2.12 7.43 21.97
CA LEU A 276 0.95 6.60 21.72
C LEU A 276 0.40 6.00 23.01
N SER A 277 1.24 5.51 23.92
CA SER A 277 0.78 4.96 25.20
C SER A 277 0.01 5.98 26.03
N LYS A 278 0.47 7.25 26.04
CA LYS A 278 -0.24 8.35 26.70
C LYS A 278 -1.55 8.67 25.98
N GLN A 279 -1.52 8.78 24.65
CA GLN A 279 -2.70 9.05 23.83
C GLN A 279 -3.78 7.99 24.02
N TYR A 280 -3.37 6.73 24.14
CA TYR A 280 -4.26 5.58 24.27
C TYR A 280 -4.70 5.34 25.71
N LYS A 281 -4.15 6.10 26.68
CA LYS A 281 -4.37 5.93 28.12
C LYS A 281 -4.07 4.50 28.58
N CYS A 282 -2.93 3.98 28.14
CA CYS A 282 -2.42 2.72 28.62
C CYS A 282 -2.01 2.89 30.08
N ASN A 283 -2.79 2.28 30.98
CA ASN A 283 -2.53 2.28 32.42
C ASN A 283 -1.52 1.20 32.81
#